data_AF-A0A8B9Y479-F1
#
_entry.id   AF-A0A8B9Y479-F1
#
_cell.length_a   1.000
_cell.length_b   1.000
_cell.length_c   1.000
_cell.angle_alpha   90.00
_cell.angle_beta   90.00
_cell.angle_gamma   90.00
#
_symmetry.space_group_name_H-M   'P 1'
#
loop_
_entity.id
_entity.type
_entity.pdbx_description
1 polymer ?
#
loop_
_entity_poly.entity_id
_entity_poly.type
_entity_poly.pdbx_seq_one_letter_code
_entity_poly.pdbx_strand_id
1 'polypeptide(L)'
;MMCTAKKCGIRFQPPAIILIYENEIKGKSRQRIMPVRNFSKYSDCSRAAEQLKNNPRHKGYLEQVSLKQLEKLFSFLRGNLWGQSLAETMEQIQRETTIDPEEDLNKLDDKELAKRKSIMDELFEKNQKKKDDPNFVYDIEVEFPQDEQLQSCGWDTESAEEF
;
A
#
# COMPACT_ATOMS: atom_id res chain seq x y z
N MET A 1 25.89 5.66 -9.38
CA MET A 1 25.12 6.52 -10.31
C MET A 1 24.01 7.12 -9.49
N MET A 2 24.05 8.42 -9.21
CA MET A 2 23.03 9.08 -8.38
C MET A 2 21.85 9.48 -9.27
N CYS A 3 20.73 8.81 -9.09
CA CYS A 3 19.51 9.01 -9.87
C CYS A 3 18.33 9.02 -8.91
N THR A 4 17.52 10.07 -8.97
CA THR A 4 16.32 10.19 -8.15
C THR A 4 15.10 9.69 -8.93
N ALA A 5 14.42 8.68 -8.40
CA ALA A 5 13.22 8.14 -9.02
C ALA A 5 12.04 9.09 -8.77
N LYS A 6 11.44 9.65 -9.83
CA LYS A 6 10.29 10.56 -9.72
C LYS A 6 8.95 9.84 -9.91
N LYS A 7 8.82 9.07 -11.00
CA LYS A 7 7.57 8.40 -11.35
C LYS A 7 7.85 7.00 -11.89
N CYS A 8 6.99 6.06 -11.53
CA CYS A 8 6.96 4.71 -12.11
C CYS A 8 5.63 4.49 -12.81
N GLY A 9 5.65 3.75 -13.90
CA GLY A 9 4.45 3.37 -14.65
C GLY A 9 4.67 2.10 -15.45
N ILE A 10 3.65 1.72 -16.20
CA ILE A 10 3.65 0.52 -17.04
C ILE A 10 3.14 0.82 -18.43
N ARG A 11 3.59 0.03 -19.39
CA ARG A 11 3.09 -0.05 -20.75
C ARG A 11 2.63 -1.47 -20.99
N PHE A 12 1.43 -1.63 -21.53
CA PHE A 12 0.84 -2.95 -21.77
C PHE A 12 1.31 -3.61 -23.06
N GLN A 13 1.61 -2.82 -24.11
CA GLN A 13 1.97 -3.35 -25.43
C GLN A 13 3.18 -2.61 -26.02
N PRO A 14 4.35 -3.28 -26.17
CA PRO A 14 4.75 -4.50 -25.47
C PRO A 14 4.96 -4.25 -23.96
N PRO A 15 4.78 -5.28 -23.12
CA PRO A 15 4.80 -5.15 -21.66
C PRO A 15 6.14 -4.60 -21.16
N ALA A 16 6.10 -3.44 -20.51
CA ALA A 16 7.30 -2.78 -20.00
C ALA A 16 6.98 -1.90 -18.79
N ILE A 17 7.93 -1.81 -17.86
CA ILE A 17 7.89 -0.86 -16.75
C ILE A 17 8.67 0.37 -17.15
N ILE A 18 8.06 1.53 -16.96
CA ILE A 18 8.62 2.83 -17.29
C ILE A 18 9.03 3.51 -15.98
N LEU A 19 10.29 3.92 -15.89
CA LEU A 19 10.82 4.71 -14.80
C LEU A 19 11.22 6.09 -15.33
N ILE A 20 10.63 7.14 -14.76
CA ILE A 20 11.05 8.52 -14.97
C ILE A 20 11.91 8.91 -13.78
N TYR A 21 13.17 9.20 -14.06
CA TYR A 21 14.16 9.57 -13.05
C TYR A 21 14.82 10.89 -13.43
N GLU A 22 15.34 11.60 -12.43
CA GLU A 22 16.16 12.77 -12.63
C GLU A 22 17.62 12.41 -12.37
N ASN A 23 18.49 12.85 -13.27
CA ASN A 23 19.92 12.65 -13.13
C ASN A 23 20.50 13.86 -12.42
N GLU A 24 21.03 13.66 -11.21
CA GLU A 24 21.56 14.73 -10.35
C GLU A 24 22.68 15.53 -11.02
N ILE A 25 23.43 14.92 -11.94
CA ILE A 25 24.56 15.55 -12.62
C ILE A 25 24.09 16.56 -13.68
N LYS A 26 22.91 16.34 -14.29
CA LYS A 26 22.44 17.13 -15.43
C LYS A 26 21.14 17.90 -15.15
N GLY A 27 20.48 17.65 -14.01
CA GLY A 27 19.18 18.25 -13.66
C GLY A 27 18.07 17.99 -14.69
N LYS A 28 18.26 16.98 -15.56
CA LYS A 28 17.31 16.65 -16.63
C LYS A 28 16.58 15.36 -16.28
N SER A 29 15.26 15.38 -16.46
CA SER A 29 14.43 14.19 -16.40
C SER A 29 14.74 13.27 -17.57
N ARG A 30 14.80 11.97 -17.28
CA ARG A 30 15.05 10.91 -18.24
C ARG A 30 14.04 9.79 -18.01
N GLN A 31 13.67 9.15 -19.11
CA GLN A 31 12.80 7.98 -19.08
C GLN A 31 13.63 6.74 -19.38
N ARG A 32 13.42 5.68 -18.60
CA ARG A 32 13.95 4.35 -18.85
C ARG A 32 12.79 3.38 -19.04
N ILE A 33 12.82 2.66 -20.15
CA ILE A 33 11.85 1.61 -20.45
C ILE A 33 12.51 0.27 -20.16
N MET A 34 11.89 -0.51 -19.28
CA MET A 34 12.38 -1.82 -18.82
C MET A 34 11.41 -2.88 -19.32
N PRO A 35 11.78 -3.65 -20.37
CA PRO A 35 10.87 -4.64 -20.93
C PRO A 35 10.67 -5.78 -19.93
N VAL A 36 9.42 -6.16 -19.73
CA VAL A 36 9.06 -7.33 -18.92
C VAL A 36 8.99 -8.52 -19.87
N ARG A 37 9.89 -9.48 -19.70
CA ARG A 37 9.95 -10.70 -20.50
C ARG A 37 9.45 -11.87 -19.68
N ASN A 38 8.87 -12.87 -20.35
CA ASN A 38 8.39 -14.12 -19.74
C ASN A 38 7.36 -13.92 -18.62
N PHE A 39 6.57 -12.85 -18.68
CA PHE A 39 5.48 -12.60 -17.73
C PHE A 39 4.17 -13.09 -18.33
N SER A 40 3.45 -13.88 -17.56
CA SER A 40 2.20 -14.52 -17.96
C SER A 40 1.11 -14.22 -16.95
N LYS A 41 -0.13 -14.54 -17.28
CA LYS A 41 -1.28 -14.36 -16.40
C LYS A 41 -1.21 -15.20 -15.09
N TYR A 42 -0.33 -16.20 -15.05
CA TYR A 42 -0.11 -17.09 -13.92
C TYR A 42 1.21 -16.85 -13.18
N SER A 43 2.04 -15.91 -13.63
CA SER A 43 3.32 -15.66 -12.95
C SER A 43 3.12 -14.87 -11.66
N ASP A 44 3.96 -15.17 -10.67
CA ASP A 44 3.96 -14.49 -9.38
C ASP A 44 4.48 -13.05 -9.51
N CYS A 45 3.66 -12.09 -9.07
CA CYS A 45 4.00 -10.65 -9.12
C CYS A 45 5.20 -10.30 -8.23
N SER A 46 5.31 -10.90 -7.04
CA SER A 46 6.41 -10.69 -6.09
C SER A 46 7.76 -11.13 -6.68
N ARG A 47 7.81 -12.37 -7.17
CA ARG A 47 9.02 -12.92 -7.80
C ARG A 47 9.44 -12.12 -9.03
N ALA A 48 8.49 -11.68 -9.84
CA ALA A 48 8.78 -10.83 -11.01
C ALA A 48 9.35 -9.46 -10.60
N ALA A 49 8.82 -8.86 -9.52
CA ALA A 49 9.33 -7.61 -8.96
C ALA A 49 10.76 -7.74 -8.43
N GLU A 50 11.05 -8.80 -7.68
CA GLU A 50 12.39 -9.10 -7.19
C GLU A 50 13.38 -9.31 -8.32
N GLN A 51 13.01 -10.09 -9.35
CA GLN A 51 13.86 -10.32 -10.52
C GLN A 51 14.19 -9.01 -11.25
N LEU A 52 13.23 -8.10 -11.38
CA LEU A 52 13.45 -6.80 -12.00
C LEU A 52 14.42 -5.94 -11.17
N LYS A 53 14.24 -5.91 -9.84
CA LYS A 53 15.08 -5.12 -8.93
C LYS A 53 16.51 -5.66 -8.85
N ASN A 54 16.67 -6.98 -8.90
CA ASN A 54 17.97 -7.66 -8.83
C ASN A 54 18.75 -7.64 -10.16
N ASN A 55 18.10 -7.29 -11.27
CA ASN A 55 18.78 -7.23 -12.56
C ASN A 55 19.88 -6.17 -12.56
N PRO A 56 21.15 -6.51 -12.84
CA PRO A 56 22.28 -5.58 -12.77
C PRO A 56 22.11 -4.35 -13.67
N ARG A 57 21.33 -4.45 -14.75
CA ARG A 57 21.06 -3.32 -15.64
C ARG A 57 20.15 -2.27 -15.02
N HIS A 58 19.26 -2.66 -14.12
CA HIS A 58 18.18 -1.82 -13.59
C HIS A 58 18.35 -1.50 -12.10
N LYS A 59 19.15 -2.31 -11.37
CA LYS A 59 19.42 -2.19 -9.94
C LYS A 59 19.76 -0.76 -9.50
N GLY A 60 20.68 -0.10 -10.20
CA GLY A 60 21.12 1.26 -9.84
C GLY A 60 20.06 2.35 -10.01
N TYR A 61 18.95 2.09 -10.71
CA TYR A 61 17.83 3.04 -10.83
C TYR A 61 16.65 2.68 -9.92
N LEU A 62 16.52 1.41 -9.57
CA LEU A 62 15.44 0.87 -8.75
C LEU A 62 15.76 0.82 -7.25
N GLU A 63 16.93 1.32 -6.85
CA GLU A 63 17.36 1.36 -5.45
C GLU A 63 16.37 2.15 -4.58
N GLN A 64 15.89 3.30 -5.09
CA GLN A 64 14.91 4.14 -4.41
C GLN A 64 13.47 3.65 -4.53
N VAL A 65 13.19 2.72 -5.45
CA VAL A 65 11.83 2.23 -5.69
C VAL A 65 11.55 1.07 -4.72
N SER A 66 10.44 1.18 -3.99
CA SER A 66 10.00 0.13 -3.07
C SER A 66 9.57 -1.12 -3.84
N LEU A 67 9.81 -2.30 -3.25
CA LEU A 67 9.39 -3.56 -3.84
C LEU A 67 7.86 -3.62 -4.00
N LYS A 68 7.13 -3.15 -2.98
CA LYS A 68 5.64 -3.08 -3.00
C LYS A 68 5.11 -2.27 -4.19
N GLN A 69 5.75 -1.16 -4.56
CA GLN A 69 5.34 -0.38 -5.74
C GLN A 69 5.53 -1.19 -7.03
N LEU A 70 6.64 -1.92 -7.17
CA LEU A 70 6.87 -2.77 -8.33
C LEU A 70 5.85 -3.92 -8.38
N GLU A 71 5.56 -4.55 -7.26
CA GLU A 71 4.53 -5.60 -7.16
C GLU A 71 3.17 -5.12 -7.64
N LYS A 72 2.74 -3.93 -7.20
CA LYS A 72 1.50 -3.30 -7.68
C LYS A 72 1.51 -3.14 -9.20
N LEU A 73 2.61 -2.67 -9.79
CA LEU A 73 2.75 -2.55 -11.25
C LEU A 73 2.65 -3.90 -11.97
N PHE A 74 3.21 -4.96 -11.39
CA PHE A 74 3.06 -6.31 -11.94
C PHE A 74 1.64 -6.86 -11.80
N SER A 75 0.93 -6.55 -10.71
CA SER A 75 -0.49 -6.89 -10.55
C SER A 75 -1.35 -6.21 -11.61
N PHE A 76 -1.10 -4.93 -11.93
CA PHE A 76 -1.76 -4.25 -13.04
C PHE A 76 -1.47 -4.90 -14.40
N LEU A 77 -0.21 -5.29 -14.66
CA LEU A 77 0.15 -6.02 -15.88
C LEU A 77 -0.61 -7.35 -15.97
N ARG A 78 -0.73 -8.07 -14.85
CA ARG A 78 -1.45 -9.35 -14.77
C ARG A 78 -2.95 -9.17 -15.04
N GLY A 79 -3.58 -8.18 -14.42
CA GLY A 79 -4.99 -7.89 -14.67
C GLY A 79 -5.27 -7.54 -16.13
N ASN A 80 -4.39 -6.76 -16.77
CA ASN A 80 -4.50 -6.49 -18.21
C ASN A 80 -4.32 -7.75 -19.07
N LEU A 81 -3.47 -8.71 -18.67
CA LEU A 81 -3.37 -10.01 -19.35
C LEU A 81 -4.62 -10.88 -19.18
N TRP A 82 -5.41 -10.65 -18.13
CA TRP A 82 -6.74 -11.26 -17.95
C TRP A 82 -7.86 -10.51 -18.68
N GLY A 83 -7.56 -9.36 -19.29
CA GLY A 83 -8.55 -8.53 -19.97
C GLY A 83 -9.41 -7.69 -19.02
N GLN A 84 -9.01 -7.54 -17.75
CA GLN A 84 -9.67 -6.65 -16.80
C GLN A 84 -9.35 -5.19 -17.12
N SER A 85 -10.28 -4.30 -16.76
CA SER A 85 -10.04 -2.87 -16.93
C SER A 85 -9.06 -2.32 -15.88
N LEU A 86 -8.42 -1.19 -16.20
CA LEU A 86 -7.53 -0.53 -15.25
C LEU A 86 -8.26 -0.06 -13.99
N ALA A 87 -9.53 0.32 -14.12
CA ALA A 87 -10.37 0.71 -13.00
C ALA A 87 -10.63 -0.49 -12.08
N GLU A 88 -11.06 -1.63 -12.63
CA GLU A 88 -11.32 -2.85 -11.86
C GLU A 88 -10.08 -3.33 -11.09
N THR A 89 -8.93 -3.37 -11.76
CA THR A 89 -7.67 -3.78 -11.13
C THR A 89 -7.22 -2.79 -10.06
N MET A 90 -7.46 -1.50 -10.25
CA MET A 90 -7.16 -0.46 -9.27
C MET A 90 -8.06 -0.59 -8.04
N GLU A 91 -9.35 -0.83 -8.23
CA GLU A 91 -10.30 -1.07 -7.14
C GLU A 91 -9.95 -2.33 -6.36
N GLN A 92 -9.59 -3.42 -7.04
CA GLN A 92 -9.13 -4.65 -6.37
C GLN A 92 -7.90 -4.39 -5.49
N ILE A 93 -6.89 -3.70 -6.04
CA ILE A 93 -5.69 -3.34 -5.29
C ILE A 93 -6.03 -2.39 -4.12
N GLN A 94 -6.95 -1.45 -4.31
CA GLN A 94 -7.39 -0.54 -3.25
C GLN A 94 -8.11 -1.29 -2.12
N ARG A 95 -9.06 -2.16 -2.45
CA ARG A 95 -9.76 -3.01 -1.47
C ARG A 95 -8.80 -3.92 -0.71
N GLU A 96 -7.76 -4.44 -1.38
CA GLU A 96 -6.73 -5.23 -0.72
C GLU A 96 -5.80 -4.41 0.19
N THR A 97 -5.62 -3.11 -0.08
CA THR A 97 -4.68 -2.25 0.67
C THR A 97 -5.36 -1.42 1.76
N THR A 98 -6.66 -1.14 1.63
CA THR A 98 -7.44 -0.32 2.57
C THR A 98 -8.27 -1.23 3.47
N ILE A 99 -8.22 -0.97 4.77
CA ILE A 99 -9.06 -1.67 5.75
C ILE A 99 -10.24 -0.76 6.02
N ASP A 100 -11.43 -1.19 5.65
CA ASP A 100 -12.65 -0.50 6.03
C ASP A 100 -12.97 -0.79 7.50
N PRO A 101 -13.14 0.23 8.35
CA PRO A 101 -13.36 0.05 9.79
C PRO A 101 -14.72 -0.58 10.13
N GLU A 102 -15.66 -0.62 9.17
CA GLU A 102 -17.01 -1.17 9.32
C GLU A 102 -17.14 -2.62 8.81
N GLU A 103 -16.09 -3.22 8.26
CA GLU A 103 -16.17 -4.56 7.70
C GLU A 103 -16.18 -5.63 8.82
N ASP A 104 -17.11 -6.59 8.75
CA ASP A 104 -17.19 -7.74 9.67
C ASP A 104 -15.95 -8.66 9.51
N LEU A 105 -14.88 -8.36 10.24
CA LEU A 105 -13.61 -9.11 10.24
C LEU A 105 -13.76 -10.58 10.65
N ASN A 106 -14.89 -10.96 11.24
CA ASN A 106 -15.18 -12.31 11.70
C ASN A 106 -15.64 -13.28 10.59
N LYS A 107 -15.99 -12.77 9.40
CA LYS A 107 -16.42 -13.61 8.27
C LYS A 107 -15.28 -13.97 7.30
N LEU A 108 -14.10 -13.39 7.50
CA LEU A 108 -12.98 -13.46 6.58
C LEU A 108 -12.08 -14.66 6.89
N ASP A 109 -11.42 -15.19 5.85
CA ASP A 109 -10.50 -16.33 5.98
C ASP A 109 -9.21 -15.93 6.71
N ASP A 110 -8.59 -16.88 7.41
CA ASP A 110 -7.42 -16.64 8.29
C ASP A 110 -6.26 -15.95 7.55
N LYS A 111 -6.09 -16.26 6.26
CA LYS A 111 -5.04 -15.68 5.40
C LYS A 111 -5.28 -14.22 5.08
N GLU A 112 -6.53 -13.83 4.89
CA GLU A 112 -6.92 -12.45 4.63
C GLU A 112 -6.87 -11.63 5.92
N LEU A 113 -7.22 -12.26 7.05
CA LEU A 113 -7.11 -11.68 8.38
C LEU A 113 -5.65 -11.34 8.72
N ALA A 114 -4.71 -12.24 8.43
CA ALA A 114 -3.28 -11.97 8.63
C ALA A 114 -2.76 -10.80 7.77
N LYS A 115 -3.23 -10.69 6.52
CA LYS A 115 -2.89 -9.54 5.65
C LYS A 115 -3.46 -8.23 6.21
N ARG A 116 -4.74 -8.22 6.62
CA ARG A 116 -5.36 -7.03 7.24
C ARG A 116 -4.64 -6.63 8.52
N LYS A 117 -4.26 -7.58 9.39
CA LYS A 117 -3.43 -7.31 10.58
C LYS A 117 -2.11 -6.63 10.23
N SER A 118 -1.37 -7.17 9.26
CA SER A 118 -0.12 -6.56 8.81
C SER A 118 -0.31 -5.15 8.26
N ILE A 119 -1.44 -4.87 7.60
CA ILE A 119 -1.77 -3.53 7.11
C ILE A 119 -2.10 -2.59 8.28
N MET A 120 -2.84 -3.05 9.30
CA MET A 120 -3.09 -2.27 10.53
C MET A 120 -1.79 -1.90 11.23
N ASP A 121 -0.90 -2.87 11.41
CA ASP A 121 0.39 -2.66 12.09
C ASP A 121 1.24 -1.61 11.34
N GLU A 122 1.31 -1.70 10.00
CA GLU A 122 2.04 -0.71 9.18
C GLU A 122 1.41 0.69 9.23
N LEU A 123 0.09 0.80 9.32
CA LEU A 123 -0.60 2.09 9.47
C LEU A 123 -0.38 2.67 10.87
N PHE A 124 -0.42 1.81 11.89
CA PHE A 124 -0.18 2.19 13.27
C PHE A 124 1.24 2.72 13.45
N GLU A 125 2.26 2.01 12.96
CA GLU A 125 3.66 2.45 13.07
C GLU A 125 3.91 3.80 12.37
N LYS A 126 3.26 4.06 11.23
CA LYS A 126 3.37 5.33 10.51
C LYS A 126 2.68 6.48 11.21
N ASN A 127 1.54 6.21 11.86
CA ASN A 127 0.74 7.22 12.56
C ASN A 127 1.13 7.36 14.04
N GLN A 128 2.05 6.54 14.54
CA GLN A 128 2.55 6.61 15.90
C GLN A 128 3.33 7.90 16.11
N LYS A 129 2.71 8.86 16.79
CA LYS A 129 3.37 10.08 17.26
C LYS A 129 4.40 9.70 18.34
N LYS A 130 5.68 9.89 18.05
CA LYS A 130 6.76 9.64 19.01
C LYS A 130 6.91 10.84 19.95
N LYS A 131 7.48 10.60 21.14
CA LYS A 131 7.75 11.65 22.15
C LYS A 131 8.64 12.78 21.63
N ASP A 132 9.46 12.51 20.61
CA ASP A 132 10.39 13.46 19.99
C ASP A 132 9.78 14.23 18.81
N ASP A 133 8.50 14.00 18.48
CA ASP A 133 7.81 14.67 17.37
C ASP A 133 7.31 16.05 17.82
N PRO A 134 7.50 17.14 17.07
CA PRO A 134 7.04 18.49 17.45
C PRO A 134 5.52 18.59 17.67
N ASN A 135 4.73 17.65 17.14
CA ASN A 135 3.29 17.55 17.35
C ASN A 135 2.89 16.63 18.53
N PHE A 136 3.85 16.16 19.32
CA PHE A 136 3.59 15.38 20.53
C PHE A 136 3.16 16.30 21.66
N VAL A 137 1.87 16.21 22.02
CA VAL A 137 1.29 16.93 23.16
C VAL A 137 1.04 15.89 24.25
N TYR A 138 1.60 16.14 25.45
CA TYR A 138 1.25 15.38 26.64
C TYR A 138 -0.17 15.75 27.06
N ASP A 139 -0.94 14.75 27.51
CA ASP A 139 -2.28 14.92 28.08
C ASP A 139 -3.23 15.69 27.15
N ILE A 140 -3.40 15.17 25.92
CA ILE A 140 -4.45 15.65 25.02
C ILE A 140 -5.80 15.26 25.62
N GLU A 141 -6.39 16.19 26.36
CA GLU A 141 -7.79 16.13 26.76
C GLU A 141 -8.65 16.37 25.51
N VAL A 142 -9.20 15.28 24.96
CA VAL A 142 -10.18 15.36 23.87
C VAL A 142 -11.57 15.38 24.51
N GLU A 143 -12.29 16.48 24.35
CA GLU A 143 -13.73 16.50 24.60
C GLU A 143 -14.41 15.64 23.52
N PHE A 144 -14.86 14.45 23.92
CA PHE A 144 -15.69 13.63 23.05
C PHE A 144 -17.01 14.39 22.80
N PRO A 145 -17.43 14.61 21.55
CA PRO A 145 -18.70 15.24 21.27
C PRO A 145 -19.81 14.42 21.93
N GLN A 146 -20.53 15.02 22.87
CA GLN A 146 -21.64 14.39 23.59
C GLN A 146 -22.85 14.10 22.68
N ASP A 147 -22.83 14.59 21.45
CA ASP A 147 -23.98 14.60 20.53
C ASP A 147 -24.06 13.42 19.54
N GLU A 148 -23.04 12.54 19.49
CA GLU A 148 -23.15 11.28 18.74
C GLU A 148 -23.44 10.14 19.70
N GLN A 149 -24.73 10.01 20.04
CA GLN A 149 -25.36 8.81 20.59
C GLN A 149 -24.44 8.05 21.55
N LEU A 150 -24.44 8.45 22.83
CA LEU A 150 -24.18 7.52 23.92
C LEU A 150 -25.07 6.29 23.68
N GLN A 151 -24.54 5.30 22.96
CA GLN A 151 -25.18 4.02 22.81
C GLN A 151 -25.39 3.54 24.23
N SER A 152 -26.65 3.32 24.60
CA SER A 152 -27.02 2.83 25.92
C SER A 152 -26.31 1.49 26.11
N CYS A 153 -25.12 1.54 26.70
CA CYS A 153 -24.36 0.36 27.02
C CYS A 153 -25.15 -0.31 28.14
N GLY A 154 -25.86 -1.40 27.82
CA GLY A 154 -26.66 -2.17 28.78
C GLY A 154 -25.85 -2.85 29.88
N TRP A 155 -24.59 -2.44 30.06
CA TRP A 155 -23.71 -2.79 31.16
C TRP A 155 -23.80 -1.79 32.33
N ASP A 156 -24.33 -0.58 32.10
CA ASP A 156 -24.44 0.47 33.14
C ASP A 156 -25.78 0.46 33.88
N THR A 157 -26.68 -0.48 33.56
CA THR A 157 -28.01 -0.60 34.17
C THR A 157 -28.15 -1.82 35.07
N GLU A 158 -27.11 -2.21 35.80
CA GLU A 158 -27.25 -3.16 36.92
C GLU A 158 -26.24 -2.81 38.02
N SER A 159 -26.65 -1.96 38.97
CA SER A 159 -26.39 -2.09 40.41
C SER A 159 -26.45 -0.74 41.12
N ALA A 160 -27.66 -0.28 41.46
CA ALA A 160 -27.84 0.72 42.54
C ALA A 160 -29.27 0.73 43.12
N GLU A 161 -29.89 -0.44 43.36
CA GLU A 161 -31.05 -0.55 44.26
C GLU A 161 -30.96 -1.83 45.09
N GLU A 162 -30.29 -1.74 46.24
CA GLU A 162 -30.69 -2.40 47.51
C GLU A 162 -29.68 -2.04 48.61
N PHE A 163 -30.06 -1.12 49.51
CA PHE A 163 -30.03 -1.29 50.98
C PHE A 163 -30.66 -0.09 51.69
#